data_AF-A0AA89PW98-F1
#
_entry.id   AF-A0AA89PW98-F1
#
_cell.length_a   1.000
_cell.length_b   1.000
_cell.length_c   1.000
_cell.angle_alpha   90.00
_cell.angle_beta   90.00
_cell.angle_gamma   90.00
#
_symmetry.space_group_name_H-M   'P 1'
#
loop_
_entity.id
_entity.type
_entity.pdbx_description
1 polymer ?
#
loop_
_entity_poly.entity_id
_entity_poly.type
_entity_poly.pdbx_seq_one_letter_code
_entity_poly.pdbx_strand_id
1 'polypeptide(L)'
;MSLADRAADTGTPAFVPDPRLTNEDLAPAKKRNWKVFDLFAMWMSDVHNLGNYTFAAGLLFLGMNVWQIFTSLLVGFVIIYIGMNWMGKIGQRHGVPFPVVSRIAFGIWGANIPALIRAVIAIMWYGIQTYLASVAVNVMLLAAWPGLESWTHNSFLGLDALGWVSFIALWLVQAAIISRGMESVRKFQDFCGPAIWFVMIALAVWVLYKADWTISLTSTPHPVSVGEQWRQWFGAIGLVLATYGTLMLNFCDFSRFAPDYKSVKRGNFWGLPVNSTAFVIVSVIVTAGAFEVFGKEITDPAYLVAEIGNTWVLVLGALTFAIATMGVNIVANFVSPAYDLANVWPQKITFKIGGMISTVAALLVTPWNLFSNPTVVNYFLGGLGAFLGPLFGVIMVDYYWVKRGRVNVDELFDASPGARYHYRRGFNPKALWAFLPAAGVAAVLALVKTFSDVAPYSWFIGTALAAGLYAALCRPERATAEV
;
A
#
# COMPACT_ATOMS: atom_id res chain seq x y z
N MET A 1 11.56 12.20 22.26
CA MET A 1 11.55 13.38 23.14
C MET A 1 10.40 14.25 22.67
N SER A 2 9.41 14.49 23.52
CA SER A 2 8.21 15.29 23.20
C SER A 2 8.60 16.76 23.03
N LEU A 3 7.83 17.54 22.25
CA LEU A 3 7.97 19.01 22.18
C LEU A 3 7.88 19.66 23.56
N ALA A 4 7.13 19.05 24.48
CA ALA A 4 7.02 19.51 25.87
C ALA A 4 8.28 19.26 26.70
N ASP A 5 9.07 18.22 26.38
CA ASP A 5 10.25 17.84 27.17
C ASP A 5 11.47 18.74 26.86
N ARG A 6 11.45 19.48 25.74
CA ARG A 6 12.54 20.41 25.36
C ARG A 6 12.47 21.75 26.08
N ALA A 7 11.28 22.20 26.46
CA ALA A 7 11.08 23.51 27.07
C ALA A 7 11.71 23.63 28.48
N ALA A 8 11.93 22.50 29.16
CA ALA A 8 12.47 22.48 30.51
C ALA A 8 13.99 22.72 30.59
N ASP A 9 14.74 22.56 29.49
CA ASP A 9 16.21 22.42 29.56
C ASP A 9 17.01 23.57 28.90
N THR A 10 16.39 24.49 28.14
CA THR A 10 17.16 25.46 27.32
C THR A 10 16.80 26.94 27.47
N GLY A 11 15.88 27.34 28.35
CA GLY A 11 15.51 28.76 28.55
C GLY A 11 15.01 29.49 27.28
N THR A 12 14.73 28.73 26.21
CA THR A 12 14.20 29.23 24.94
C THR A 12 12.68 29.24 25.05
N PRO A 13 11.97 30.31 24.64
CA PRO A 13 10.51 30.30 24.66
C PRO A 13 9.98 29.08 23.90
N ALA A 14 9.02 28.37 24.50
CA ALA A 14 8.45 27.17 23.92
C ALA A 14 7.87 27.49 22.53
N PHE A 15 8.30 26.76 21.50
CA PHE A 15 7.76 26.91 20.16
C PHE A 15 6.24 26.68 20.18
N VAL A 16 5.49 27.62 19.61
CA VAL A 16 4.03 27.54 19.49
C VAL A 16 3.68 27.17 18.05
N PRO A 17 3.18 25.94 17.79
CA PRO A 17 2.81 25.51 16.45
C PRO A 17 1.64 26.33 15.89
N ASP A 18 1.65 26.62 14.59
CA ASP A 18 0.51 27.26 13.92
C ASP A 18 -0.71 26.33 13.94
N PRO A 19 -1.87 26.77 14.43
CA PRO A 19 -3.06 25.94 14.57
C PRO A 19 -3.60 25.44 13.22
N ARG A 20 -3.25 26.08 12.10
CA ARG A 20 -3.62 25.63 10.75
C ARG A 20 -2.75 24.46 10.26
N LEU A 21 -1.63 24.18 10.91
CA LEU A 21 -0.69 23.13 10.52
C LEU A 21 -0.65 21.96 11.53
N THR A 22 -1.27 22.11 12.70
CA THR A 22 -1.16 21.14 13.79
C THR A 22 -2.51 20.61 14.26
N ASN A 23 -2.52 19.33 14.62
CA ASN A 23 -3.52 18.68 15.46
C ASN A 23 -2.84 17.47 16.15
N GLU A 24 -3.56 16.75 17.01
CA GLU A 24 -2.98 15.60 17.74
C GLU A 24 -2.50 14.48 16.80
N ASP A 25 -3.18 14.27 15.68
CA ASP A 25 -2.89 13.19 14.72
C ASP A 25 -1.62 13.45 13.89
N LEU A 26 -1.35 14.73 13.59
CA LEU A 26 -0.22 15.20 12.78
C LEU A 26 1.02 15.53 13.63
N ALA A 27 0.83 15.83 14.92
CA ALA A 27 1.92 16.13 15.83
C ALA A 27 2.88 14.93 15.96
N PRO A 28 4.16 15.16 16.34
CA PRO A 28 5.11 14.09 16.55
C PRO A 28 4.61 13.04 17.56
N ALA A 29 4.74 11.76 17.20
CA ALA A 29 4.28 10.64 18.00
C ALA A 29 4.92 10.65 19.41
N LYS A 30 4.06 10.79 20.43
CA LYS A 30 4.44 10.79 21.85
C LYS A 30 4.71 9.38 22.37
N LYS A 31 3.85 8.42 22.03
CA LYS A 31 3.99 7.01 22.39
C LYS A 31 4.60 6.23 21.23
N ARG A 32 5.73 5.56 21.48
CA ARG A 32 6.48 4.80 20.46
C ARG A 32 6.70 3.36 20.90
N ASN A 33 5.63 2.56 20.82
CA ASN A 33 5.55 1.20 21.37
C ASN A 33 5.42 0.10 20.30
N TRP A 34 5.48 0.43 19.01
CA TRP A 34 5.42 -0.56 17.93
C TRP A 34 6.76 -1.27 17.80
N LYS A 35 6.83 -2.49 18.31
CA LYS A 35 8.03 -3.32 18.30
C LYS A 35 8.17 -4.06 16.96
N VAL A 36 9.21 -4.88 16.86
CA VAL A 36 9.50 -5.70 15.68
C VAL A 36 8.31 -6.56 15.26
N PHE A 37 7.62 -7.17 16.22
CA PHE A 37 6.48 -8.05 15.93
C PHE A 37 5.30 -7.27 15.37
N ASP A 38 4.98 -6.07 15.88
CA ASP A 38 3.87 -5.26 15.38
C ASP A 38 4.07 -4.87 13.91
N LEU A 39 5.30 -4.47 13.55
CA LEU A 39 5.65 -4.16 12.16
C LEU A 39 5.67 -5.41 11.27
N PHE A 40 6.19 -6.52 11.78
CA PHE A 40 6.15 -7.80 11.08
C PHE A 40 4.71 -8.27 10.84
N ALA A 41 3.84 -8.20 11.84
CA ALA A 41 2.44 -8.59 11.75
C ALA A 41 1.63 -7.68 10.83
N MET A 42 1.93 -6.37 10.82
CA MET A 42 1.41 -5.45 9.81
C MET A 42 1.77 -5.90 8.40
N TRP A 43 3.03 -6.29 8.15
CA TRP A 43 3.44 -6.81 6.85
C TRP A 43 2.83 -8.16 6.50
N MET A 44 2.71 -9.07 7.47
CA MET A 44 1.97 -10.32 7.26
C MET A 44 0.54 -10.05 6.82
N SER A 45 -0.13 -9.12 7.51
CA SER A 45 -1.48 -8.70 7.13
C SER A 45 -1.45 -8.15 5.71
N ASP A 46 -0.63 -7.14 5.42
CA ASP A 46 -0.58 -6.46 4.12
C ASP A 46 -0.32 -7.40 2.94
N VAL A 47 0.63 -8.32 3.08
CA VAL A 47 1.07 -9.18 1.99
C VAL A 47 0.11 -10.34 1.74
N HIS A 48 -0.50 -10.89 2.78
CA HIS A 48 -1.39 -12.04 2.65
C HIS A 48 -2.79 -11.59 2.28
N ASN A 49 -2.98 -11.26 1.01
CA ASN A 49 -4.27 -10.86 0.49
C ASN A 49 -4.58 -11.51 -0.86
N LEU A 50 -5.86 -11.47 -1.21
CA LEU A 50 -6.39 -12.07 -2.42
C LEU A 50 -5.70 -11.54 -3.68
N GLY A 51 -5.50 -10.22 -3.75
CA GLY A 51 -4.86 -9.56 -4.89
C GLY A 51 -3.44 -10.04 -5.13
N ASN A 52 -2.64 -10.24 -4.08
CA ASN A 52 -1.27 -10.76 -4.21
C ASN A 52 -1.23 -12.23 -4.64
N TYR A 53 -2.18 -13.04 -4.18
CA TYR A 53 -2.32 -14.42 -4.63
C TYR A 53 -2.65 -14.46 -6.12
N THR A 54 -3.70 -13.72 -6.53
CA THR A 54 -4.13 -13.63 -7.93
C THR A 54 -3.04 -13.05 -8.82
N PHE A 55 -2.26 -12.10 -8.31
CA PHE A 55 -1.08 -11.57 -9.01
C PHE A 55 -0.03 -12.66 -9.26
N ALA A 56 0.36 -13.42 -8.23
CA ALA A 56 1.32 -14.51 -8.38
C ALA A 56 0.81 -15.62 -9.30
N ALA A 57 -0.47 -15.99 -9.18
CA ALA A 57 -1.13 -16.96 -10.04
C ALA A 57 -1.18 -16.49 -11.50
N GLY A 58 -1.51 -15.23 -11.74
CA GLY A 58 -1.54 -14.63 -13.08
C GLY A 58 -0.19 -14.69 -13.78
N LEU A 59 0.92 -14.47 -13.06
CA LEU A 59 2.27 -14.60 -13.65
C LEU A 59 2.57 -16.02 -14.15
N LEU A 60 2.08 -17.05 -13.45
CA LEU A 60 2.22 -18.45 -13.89
C LEU A 60 1.49 -18.68 -15.21
N PHE A 61 0.26 -18.19 -15.34
CA PHE A 61 -0.54 -18.34 -16.55
C PHE A 61 -0.12 -17.41 -17.69
N LEU A 62 0.63 -16.34 -17.42
CA LEU A 62 1.28 -15.53 -18.45
C LEU A 62 2.51 -16.21 -19.07
N GLY A 63 2.93 -17.36 -18.54
CA GLY A 63 4.01 -18.17 -19.09
C GLY A 63 5.33 -18.09 -18.33
N MET A 64 5.35 -17.45 -17.15
CA MET A 64 6.47 -17.59 -16.23
C MET A 64 6.40 -18.96 -15.54
N ASN A 65 7.56 -19.55 -15.24
CA ASN A 65 7.63 -20.73 -14.38
C ASN A 65 7.77 -20.34 -12.90
N VAL A 66 7.62 -21.32 -12.00
CA VAL A 66 7.58 -21.11 -10.55
C VAL A 66 8.86 -20.42 -10.03
N TRP A 67 10.04 -20.83 -10.50
CA TRP A 67 11.30 -20.23 -10.04
C TRP A 67 11.48 -18.78 -10.52
N GLN A 68 11.01 -18.45 -11.73
CA GLN A 68 11.03 -17.08 -12.25
C GLN A 68 10.13 -16.16 -11.43
N ILE A 69 8.93 -16.62 -11.09
CA ILE A 69 7.99 -15.87 -10.25
C ILE A 69 8.61 -15.66 -8.86
N PHE A 70 9.14 -16.72 -8.26
CA PHE A 70 9.81 -16.63 -6.96
C PHE A 70 10.95 -15.59 -6.97
N THR A 71 11.85 -15.67 -7.94
CA THR A 71 13.03 -14.79 -8.00
C THR A 71 12.67 -13.35 -8.36
N SER A 72 11.72 -13.11 -9.28
CA SER A 72 11.30 -11.75 -9.64
C SER A 72 10.63 -11.06 -8.45
N LEU A 73 9.74 -11.75 -7.75
CA LEU A 73 9.03 -11.21 -6.60
C LEU A 73 9.98 -10.98 -5.41
N LEU A 74 10.93 -11.89 -5.15
CA LEU A 74 11.96 -11.67 -4.13
C LEU A 74 12.78 -10.39 -4.43
N VAL A 75 13.22 -10.20 -5.67
CA VAL A 75 13.95 -8.98 -6.06
C VAL A 75 13.08 -7.74 -5.88
N GLY A 76 11.81 -7.79 -6.30
CA GLY A 76 10.84 -6.71 -6.09
C GLY A 76 10.67 -6.35 -4.60
N PHE A 77 10.48 -7.35 -3.73
CA PHE A 77 10.34 -7.14 -2.29
C PHE A 77 11.62 -6.64 -1.62
N VAL A 78 12.80 -7.02 -2.10
CA VAL A 78 14.07 -6.45 -1.63
C VAL A 78 14.18 -4.97 -1.99
N ILE A 79 13.79 -4.57 -3.19
CA ILE A 79 13.77 -3.16 -3.60
C ILE A 79 12.78 -2.36 -2.76
N ILE A 80 11.56 -2.88 -2.57
CA ILE A 80 10.55 -2.28 -1.68
C ILE A 80 11.08 -2.17 -0.25
N TYR A 81 11.71 -3.21 0.29
CA TYR A 81 12.34 -3.18 1.61
C TYR A 81 13.35 -2.03 1.75
N ILE A 82 14.17 -1.77 0.73
CA ILE A 82 15.12 -0.66 0.76
C ILE A 82 14.38 0.68 0.86
N GLY A 83 13.41 0.93 -0.03
CA GLY A 83 12.67 2.19 -0.05
C GLY A 83 11.78 2.40 1.19
N MET A 84 11.16 1.34 1.69
CA MET A 84 10.40 1.32 2.96
C MET A 84 11.28 1.68 4.13
N ASN A 85 12.53 1.19 4.18
CA ASN A 85 13.45 1.57 5.24
C ASN A 85 13.93 3.02 5.11
N TRP A 86 14.10 3.53 3.89
CA TRP A 86 14.39 4.95 3.69
C TRP A 86 13.26 5.83 4.21
N MET A 87 12.03 5.62 3.75
CA MET A 87 10.88 6.37 4.26
C MET A 87 10.68 6.14 5.76
N GLY A 88 10.84 4.89 6.20
CA GLY A 88 10.68 4.47 7.58
C GLY A 88 11.64 5.17 8.54
N LYS A 89 12.88 5.42 8.11
CA LYS A 89 13.87 6.19 8.88
C LYS A 89 13.42 7.63 9.10
N ILE A 90 12.79 8.26 8.11
CA ILE A 90 12.27 9.64 8.22
C ILE A 90 11.16 9.68 9.28
N GLY A 91 10.16 8.81 9.16
CA GLY A 91 9.05 8.72 10.10
C GLY A 91 9.49 8.40 11.52
N GLN A 92 10.36 7.41 11.71
CA GLN A 92 10.85 7.01 13.03
C GLN A 92 11.69 8.11 13.69
N ARG A 93 12.59 8.75 12.92
CA ARG A 93 13.48 9.79 13.46
C ARG A 93 12.71 11.03 13.90
N HIS A 94 11.78 11.50 13.08
CA HIS A 94 11.07 12.77 13.31
C HIS A 94 9.72 12.60 14.00
N GLY A 95 9.17 11.38 14.01
CA GLY A 95 7.90 11.06 14.66
C GLY A 95 6.65 11.56 13.93
N VAL A 96 6.79 12.05 12.70
CA VAL A 96 5.71 12.72 11.96
C VAL A 96 5.18 11.85 10.81
N PRO A 97 3.89 11.99 10.45
CA PRO A 97 3.28 11.20 9.37
C PRO A 97 3.65 11.74 7.99
N PHE A 98 3.29 10.99 6.94
CA PHE A 98 3.59 11.29 5.54
C PHE A 98 3.27 12.71 5.07
N PRO A 99 2.07 13.28 5.32
CA PRO A 99 1.80 14.64 4.88
C PRO A 99 2.70 15.68 5.54
N VAL A 100 3.15 15.44 6.78
CA VAL A 100 4.09 16.35 7.48
C VAL A 100 5.52 16.13 6.97
N VAL A 101 5.93 14.88 6.69
CA VAL A 101 7.19 14.59 5.98
C VAL A 101 7.24 15.34 4.65
N SER A 102 6.13 15.38 3.92
CA SER A 102 6.03 16.06 2.64
C SER A 102 6.28 17.58 2.72
N ARG A 103 6.06 18.21 3.88
CA ARG A 103 6.37 19.64 4.10
C ARG A 103 7.86 19.94 3.98
N ILE A 104 8.71 18.95 4.26
CA ILE A 104 10.17 19.07 4.16
C ILE A 104 10.57 19.41 2.71
N ALA A 105 9.94 18.77 1.73
CA ALA A 105 10.31 18.93 0.31
C ALA A 105 9.38 19.91 -0.43
N PHE A 106 8.06 19.84 -0.21
CA PHE A 106 7.08 20.61 -0.98
C PHE A 106 6.65 21.92 -0.31
N GLY A 107 6.98 22.11 0.97
CA GLY A 107 6.55 23.24 1.78
C GLY A 107 5.25 23.02 2.55
N ILE A 108 4.96 23.90 3.51
CA ILE A 108 3.83 23.76 4.44
C ILE A 108 2.46 23.60 3.76
N TRP A 109 2.21 24.34 2.67
CA TRP A 109 0.97 24.26 1.88
C TRP A 109 1.14 23.34 0.67
N GLY A 110 2.35 23.30 0.09
CA GLY A 110 2.66 22.41 -1.03
C GLY A 110 2.59 20.93 -0.68
N ALA A 111 2.75 20.55 0.59
CA ALA A 111 2.58 19.18 1.07
C ALA A 111 1.18 18.59 0.82
N ASN A 112 0.16 19.44 0.62
CA ASN A 112 -1.17 18.95 0.23
C ASN A 112 -1.17 18.28 -1.15
N ILE A 113 -0.22 18.57 -2.04
CA ILE A 113 -0.13 17.94 -3.36
C ILE A 113 0.18 16.44 -3.21
N PRO A 114 1.31 16.01 -2.61
CA PRO A 114 1.56 14.59 -2.39
C PRO A 114 0.50 13.92 -1.51
N ALA A 115 0.02 14.60 -0.46
CA ALA A 115 -1.00 14.06 0.44
C ALA A 115 -2.32 13.74 -0.29
N LEU A 116 -2.85 14.68 -1.08
CA LEU A 116 -4.11 14.49 -1.78
C LEU A 116 -4.00 13.44 -2.90
N ILE A 117 -2.89 13.44 -3.65
CA ILE A 117 -2.64 12.39 -4.66
C ILE A 117 -2.65 11.01 -3.99
N ARG A 118 -1.94 10.86 -2.87
CA ARG A 118 -1.91 9.62 -2.11
C ARG A 118 -3.28 9.24 -1.54
N ALA A 119 -4.04 10.22 -1.04
CA ALA A 119 -5.36 10.02 -0.46
C ALA A 119 -6.37 9.49 -1.47
N VAL A 120 -6.45 10.09 -2.67
CA VAL A 120 -7.36 9.66 -3.74
C VAL A 120 -7.09 8.21 -4.12
N ILE A 121 -5.82 7.87 -4.31
CA ILE A 121 -5.37 6.51 -4.65
C ILE A 121 -5.78 5.52 -3.56
N ALA A 122 -5.57 5.88 -2.30
CA ALA A 122 -5.94 5.04 -1.17
C ALA A 122 -7.44 4.79 -1.08
N ILE A 123 -8.25 5.83 -1.28
CA ILE A 123 -9.71 5.76 -1.25
C ILE A 123 -10.24 4.80 -2.32
N MET A 124 -9.69 4.86 -3.53
CA MET A 124 -10.07 3.95 -4.62
C MET A 124 -9.71 2.50 -4.27
N TRP A 125 -8.51 2.26 -3.76
CA TRP A 125 -8.10 0.92 -3.30
C TRP A 125 -8.92 0.43 -2.11
N TYR A 126 -9.30 1.31 -1.20
CA TYR A 126 -10.15 0.97 -0.06
C TYR A 126 -11.51 0.44 -0.52
N GLY A 127 -12.09 1.08 -1.54
CA GLY A 127 -13.30 0.59 -2.20
C GLY A 127 -13.09 -0.77 -2.89
N ILE A 128 -12.06 -0.89 -3.74
CA ILE A 128 -11.76 -2.12 -4.49
C ILE A 128 -11.59 -3.30 -3.55
N GLN A 129 -10.76 -3.18 -2.51
CA GLN A 129 -10.48 -4.28 -1.60
C GLN A 129 -11.70 -4.64 -0.74
N THR A 130 -12.55 -3.67 -0.36
CA THR A 130 -13.83 -3.97 0.30
C THR A 130 -14.75 -4.76 -0.63
N TYR A 131 -14.77 -4.42 -1.92
CA TYR A 131 -15.54 -5.15 -2.92
C TYR A 131 -15.02 -6.58 -3.09
N LEU A 132 -13.71 -6.78 -3.25
CA LEU A 132 -13.12 -8.12 -3.37
C LEU A 132 -13.41 -8.98 -2.13
N ALA A 133 -13.32 -8.40 -0.93
CA ALA A 133 -13.72 -9.09 0.30
C ALA A 133 -15.21 -9.48 0.30
N SER A 134 -16.09 -8.60 -0.22
CA SER A 134 -17.53 -8.88 -0.30
C SER A 134 -17.87 -10.02 -1.25
N VAL A 135 -17.10 -10.21 -2.33
CA VAL A 135 -17.28 -11.34 -3.26
C VAL A 135 -17.01 -12.67 -2.55
N ALA A 136 -15.96 -12.76 -1.74
CA ALA A 136 -15.68 -13.96 -0.93
C ALA A 136 -16.83 -14.25 0.06
N VAL A 137 -17.41 -13.20 0.67
CA VAL A 137 -18.58 -13.34 1.55
C VAL A 137 -19.82 -13.80 0.77
N ASN A 138 -20.05 -13.32 -0.45
CA ASN A 138 -21.15 -13.79 -1.29
C ASN A 138 -21.05 -15.29 -1.57
N VAL A 139 -19.87 -15.76 -1.96
CA VAL A 139 -19.62 -17.20 -2.21
C VAL A 139 -19.91 -18.02 -0.96
N MET A 140 -19.46 -17.56 0.21
CA MET A 140 -19.78 -18.19 1.50
C MET A 140 -21.29 -18.24 1.76
N LEU A 141 -21.99 -17.12 1.59
CA LEU A 141 -23.42 -17.01 1.88
C LEU A 141 -24.24 -17.90 0.96
N LEU A 142 -23.91 -17.95 -0.33
CA LEU A 142 -24.58 -18.82 -1.30
C LEU A 142 -24.34 -20.31 -1.01
N ALA A 143 -23.13 -20.68 -0.57
CA ALA A 143 -22.83 -22.05 -0.20
C ALA A 143 -23.54 -22.49 1.10
N ALA A 144 -23.65 -21.59 2.09
CA ALA A 144 -24.33 -21.87 3.35
C ALA A 144 -25.86 -21.83 3.22
N TRP A 145 -26.38 -20.91 2.42
CA TRP A 145 -27.81 -20.68 2.20
C TRP A 145 -28.11 -20.48 0.71
N PRO A 146 -28.29 -21.58 -0.06
CA PRO A 146 -28.56 -21.51 -1.49
C PRO A 146 -29.80 -20.68 -1.86
N GLY A 147 -30.78 -20.54 -0.96
CA GLY A 147 -31.96 -19.69 -1.17
C GLY A 147 -31.65 -18.20 -1.40
N LEU A 148 -30.45 -17.75 -1.02
CA LEU A 148 -29.97 -16.39 -1.30
C LEU A 148 -29.63 -16.16 -2.77
N GLU A 149 -29.61 -17.20 -3.61
CA GLU A 149 -29.43 -17.07 -5.07
C GLU A 149 -30.45 -16.08 -5.66
N SER A 150 -31.67 -16.06 -5.13
CA SER A 150 -32.73 -15.13 -5.55
C SER A 150 -32.34 -13.65 -5.41
N TRP A 151 -31.39 -13.32 -4.54
CA TRP A 151 -30.89 -11.96 -4.29
C TRP A 151 -29.82 -11.53 -5.30
N THR A 152 -29.34 -12.45 -6.14
CA THR A 152 -28.34 -12.17 -7.19
C THR A 152 -28.97 -11.69 -8.50
N HIS A 153 -30.29 -11.83 -8.67
CA HIS A 153 -30.97 -11.52 -9.93
C HIS A 153 -31.19 -10.02 -10.17
N ASN A 154 -31.43 -9.25 -9.10
CA ASN A 154 -31.71 -7.82 -9.20
C ASN A 154 -30.45 -7.02 -8.90
N SER A 155 -30.06 -6.13 -9.81
CA SER A 155 -28.90 -5.24 -9.64
C SER A 155 -29.29 -3.77 -9.52
N PHE A 156 -28.52 -3.04 -8.73
CA PHE A 156 -28.60 -1.60 -8.56
C PHE A 156 -27.20 -1.00 -8.72
N LEU A 157 -27.05 0.01 -9.58
CA LEU A 157 -25.76 0.66 -9.90
C LEU A 157 -24.63 -0.33 -10.29
N GLY A 158 -24.97 -1.49 -10.87
CA GLY A 158 -24.01 -2.48 -11.34
C GLY A 158 -23.62 -3.57 -10.33
N LEU A 159 -24.24 -3.62 -9.14
CA LEU A 159 -24.04 -4.69 -8.16
C LEU A 159 -25.38 -5.30 -7.74
N ASP A 160 -25.44 -6.62 -7.59
CA ASP A 160 -26.65 -7.32 -7.14
C ASP A 160 -26.97 -7.07 -5.66
N ALA A 161 -28.20 -7.38 -5.23
CA ALA A 161 -28.65 -7.10 -3.87
C ALA A 161 -27.82 -7.84 -2.80
N LEU A 162 -27.40 -9.08 -3.08
CA LEU A 162 -26.52 -9.83 -2.18
C LEU A 162 -25.15 -9.16 -2.05
N GLY A 163 -24.55 -8.76 -3.17
CA GLY A 163 -23.31 -8.00 -3.24
C GLY A 163 -23.39 -6.68 -2.48
N TRP A 164 -24.49 -5.92 -2.61
CA TRP A 164 -24.70 -4.70 -1.84
C TRP A 164 -24.72 -4.95 -0.34
N VAL A 165 -25.46 -5.99 0.10
CA VAL A 165 -25.57 -6.32 1.53
C VAL A 165 -24.21 -6.73 2.09
N SER A 166 -23.48 -7.61 1.40
CA SER A 166 -22.14 -8.04 1.81
C SER A 166 -21.15 -6.88 1.82
N PHE A 167 -21.18 -6.03 0.79
CA PHE A 167 -20.32 -4.86 0.72
C PHE A 167 -20.59 -3.87 1.86
N ILE A 168 -21.86 -3.49 2.08
CA ILE A 168 -22.24 -2.54 3.12
C ILE A 168 -21.94 -3.10 4.52
N ALA A 169 -22.16 -4.40 4.74
CA ALA A 169 -21.83 -5.04 6.00
C ALA A 169 -20.31 -4.93 6.30
N LEU A 170 -19.46 -5.32 5.35
CA LEU A 170 -18.00 -5.22 5.51
C LEU A 170 -17.52 -3.77 5.60
N TRP A 171 -18.14 -2.87 4.85
CA TRP A 171 -17.87 -1.42 4.89
C TRP A 171 -18.18 -0.83 6.27
N LEU A 172 -19.33 -1.18 6.87
CA LEU A 172 -19.71 -0.77 8.23
C LEU A 172 -18.77 -1.34 9.29
N VAL A 173 -18.39 -2.62 9.17
CA VAL A 173 -17.46 -3.27 10.10
C VAL A 173 -16.11 -2.57 10.09
N GLN A 174 -15.54 -2.32 8.91
CA GLN A 174 -14.28 -1.59 8.77
C GLN A 174 -14.41 -0.17 9.36
N ALA A 175 -15.45 0.59 9.00
CA ALA A 175 -15.71 1.93 9.54
C ALA A 175 -15.79 1.93 11.09
N ALA A 176 -16.42 0.92 11.68
CA ALA A 176 -16.52 0.75 13.13
C ALA A 176 -15.16 0.50 13.79
N ILE A 177 -14.32 -0.37 13.22
CA ILE A 177 -12.96 -0.64 13.72
C ILE A 177 -12.14 0.64 13.73
N ILE A 178 -12.24 1.42 12.66
CA ILE A 178 -11.51 2.67 12.47
C ILE A 178 -11.94 3.76 13.45
N SER A 179 -13.24 3.88 13.72
CA SER A 179 -13.79 4.92 14.61
C SER A 179 -13.16 4.87 16.02
N ARG A 180 -12.55 3.73 16.37
CA ARG A 180 -11.82 3.46 17.61
C ARG A 180 -10.33 3.84 17.58
N GLY A 181 -9.79 4.27 16.44
CA GLY A 181 -8.43 4.81 16.27
C GLY A 181 -7.35 3.77 15.93
N MET A 182 -6.11 4.25 15.76
CA MET A 182 -4.97 3.46 15.25
C MET A 182 -4.61 2.22 16.08
N GLU A 183 -4.84 2.27 17.39
CA GLU A 183 -4.57 1.13 18.27
C GLU A 183 -5.55 -0.04 18.04
N SER A 184 -6.80 0.25 17.66
CA SER A 184 -7.77 -0.77 17.26
C SER A 184 -7.35 -1.44 15.95
N VAL A 185 -6.85 -0.65 15.00
CA VAL A 185 -6.27 -1.14 13.75
C VAL A 185 -5.10 -2.08 14.02
N ARG A 186 -4.17 -1.70 14.91
CA ARG A 186 -3.04 -2.54 15.33
C ARG A 186 -3.50 -3.90 15.87
N LYS A 187 -4.41 -3.90 16.84
CA LYS A 187 -4.87 -5.17 17.44
C LYS A 187 -5.58 -6.08 16.44
N PHE A 188 -6.35 -5.50 15.51
CA PHE A 188 -7.01 -6.26 14.46
C PHE A 188 -5.99 -6.90 13.51
N GLN A 189 -4.96 -6.16 13.09
CA GLN A 189 -3.92 -6.66 12.19
C GLN A 189 -3.10 -7.79 12.84
N ASP A 190 -2.79 -7.67 14.14
CA ASP A 190 -1.96 -8.62 14.87
C ASP A 190 -2.64 -10.00 14.97
N PHE A 191 -3.97 -10.02 14.93
CA PHE A 191 -4.77 -11.24 14.86
C PHE A 191 -4.88 -11.80 13.43
N CYS A 192 -5.16 -10.94 12.44
CA CYS A 192 -5.39 -11.38 11.06
C CYS A 192 -4.13 -11.97 10.41
N GLY A 193 -2.95 -11.37 10.66
CA GLY A 193 -1.69 -11.75 10.03
C GLY A 193 -1.30 -13.23 10.23
N PRO A 194 -1.30 -13.77 11.47
CA PRO A 194 -1.07 -15.19 11.71
C PRO A 194 -2.19 -16.10 11.22
N ALA A 195 -3.46 -15.67 11.32
CA ALA A 195 -4.62 -16.51 11.03
C ALA A 195 -4.64 -17.03 9.58
N ILE A 196 -4.25 -16.20 8.62
CA ILE A 196 -4.23 -16.57 7.20
C ILE A 196 -3.15 -17.62 6.87
N TRP A 197 -2.02 -17.63 7.59
CA TRP A 197 -0.98 -18.64 7.39
C TRP A 197 -1.50 -20.04 7.67
N PHE A 198 -2.34 -20.22 8.69
CA PHE A 198 -2.95 -21.52 8.98
C PHE A 198 -3.80 -22.02 7.81
N VAL A 199 -4.63 -21.16 7.21
CA VAL A 199 -5.48 -21.52 6.08
C VAL A 199 -4.66 -21.77 4.81
N MET A 200 -3.68 -20.91 4.52
CA MET A 200 -2.83 -21.06 3.33
C MET A 200 -1.97 -22.33 3.37
N ILE A 201 -1.40 -22.66 4.53
CA ILE A 201 -0.63 -23.91 4.70
C ILE A 201 -1.55 -25.12 4.58
N ALA A 202 -2.73 -25.09 5.23
CA ALA A 202 -3.70 -26.18 5.13
C ALA A 202 -4.14 -26.41 3.67
N LEU A 203 -4.40 -25.33 2.93
CA LEU A 203 -4.76 -25.39 1.52
C LEU A 203 -3.61 -25.95 0.67
N ALA A 204 -2.37 -25.52 0.92
CA ALA A 204 -1.19 -26.02 0.22
C ALA A 204 -0.96 -27.51 0.46
N VAL A 205 -1.07 -27.98 1.71
CA VAL A 205 -0.94 -29.40 2.05
C VAL A 205 -2.05 -30.22 1.37
N TRP A 206 -3.29 -29.71 1.35
CA TRP A 206 -4.41 -30.38 0.69
C TRP A 206 -4.20 -30.49 -0.83
N VAL A 207 -3.76 -29.42 -1.50
CA VAL A 207 -3.47 -29.45 -2.94
C VAL A 207 -2.30 -30.39 -3.23
N LEU A 208 -1.21 -30.32 -2.45
CA LEU A 208 -0.06 -31.22 -2.62
C LEU A 208 -0.45 -32.69 -2.47
N TYR A 209 -1.32 -32.99 -1.49
CA TYR A 209 -1.86 -34.33 -1.32
C TYR A 209 -2.69 -34.79 -2.52
N LYS A 210 -3.49 -33.89 -3.11
CA LYS A 210 -4.27 -34.19 -4.33
C LYS A 210 -3.42 -34.31 -5.59
N ALA A 211 -2.27 -33.64 -5.64
CA ALA A 211 -1.30 -33.67 -6.73
C ALA A 211 -0.21 -34.75 -6.53
N ASP A 212 -0.43 -35.74 -5.65
CA ASP A 212 0.54 -36.82 -5.35
C ASP A 212 1.96 -36.32 -4.97
N TRP A 213 2.06 -35.11 -4.42
CA TRP A 213 3.32 -34.42 -4.08
C TRP A 213 4.26 -34.16 -5.27
N THR A 214 3.78 -34.31 -6.50
CA THR A 214 4.52 -34.01 -7.72
C THR A 214 4.05 -32.69 -8.28
N ILE A 215 4.81 -31.62 -8.07
CA ILE A 215 4.55 -30.32 -8.72
C ILE A 215 5.81 -29.91 -9.46
N SER A 216 5.67 -29.62 -10.76
CA SER A 216 6.79 -29.11 -11.55
C SER A 216 7.08 -27.65 -11.23
N LEU A 217 8.33 -27.37 -10.86
CA LEU A 217 8.81 -26.00 -10.61
C LEU A 217 9.33 -25.30 -11.88
N THR A 218 9.54 -26.05 -12.96
CA THR A 218 10.15 -25.57 -14.21
C THR A 218 9.17 -25.55 -15.36
N SER A 219 8.06 -26.30 -15.27
CA SER A 219 6.98 -26.27 -16.24
C SER A 219 6.05 -25.09 -15.97
N THR A 220 5.45 -24.56 -17.04
CA THR A 220 4.36 -23.59 -16.99
C THR A 220 3.24 -24.08 -17.90
N PRO A 221 1.96 -23.81 -17.58
CA PRO A 221 0.83 -24.18 -18.44
C PRO A 221 0.92 -23.58 -19.84
N HIS A 222 1.49 -22.37 -19.97
CA HIS A 222 1.54 -21.61 -21.21
C HIS A 222 2.97 -21.18 -21.54
N PRO A 223 3.83 -22.09 -22.04
CA PRO A 223 5.24 -21.77 -22.27
C PRO A 223 5.41 -20.68 -23.34
N VAL A 224 6.13 -19.63 -22.96
CA VAL A 224 6.52 -18.53 -23.86
C VAL A 224 8.02 -18.56 -24.14
N SER A 225 8.46 -17.80 -25.16
CA SER A 225 9.88 -17.72 -25.53
C SER A 225 10.77 -17.27 -24.37
N VAL A 226 12.05 -17.67 -24.35
CA VAL A 226 12.98 -17.27 -23.28
C VAL A 226 13.09 -15.75 -23.14
N GLY A 227 13.09 -15.01 -24.26
CA GLY A 227 13.09 -13.55 -24.25
C GLY A 227 11.83 -12.96 -23.62
N GLU A 228 10.67 -13.55 -23.90
CA GLU A 228 9.40 -13.18 -23.28
C GLU A 228 9.41 -13.42 -21.76
N GLN A 229 9.91 -14.58 -21.32
CA GLN A 229 10.00 -14.90 -19.89
C GLN A 229 10.86 -13.88 -19.13
N TRP A 230 12.01 -13.47 -19.70
CA TRP A 230 12.84 -12.42 -19.10
C TRP A 230 12.15 -11.06 -19.09
N ARG A 231 11.41 -10.71 -20.15
CA ARG A 231 10.62 -9.47 -20.17
C ARG A 231 9.57 -9.47 -19.06
N GLN A 232 8.85 -10.58 -18.89
CA GLN A 232 7.87 -10.75 -17.82
C GLN A 232 8.53 -10.74 -16.44
N TRP A 233 9.73 -11.30 -16.29
CA TRP A 233 10.50 -11.26 -15.04
C TRP A 233 10.83 -9.84 -14.59
N PHE A 234 11.35 -9.01 -15.50
CA PHE A 234 11.60 -7.58 -15.21
C PHE A 234 10.29 -6.80 -15.02
N GLY A 235 9.25 -7.13 -15.79
CA GLY A 235 7.92 -6.54 -15.64
C GLY A 235 7.30 -6.82 -14.27
N ALA A 236 7.41 -8.05 -13.77
CA ALA A 236 6.92 -8.46 -12.45
C ALA A 236 7.58 -7.66 -11.32
N ILE A 237 8.88 -7.37 -11.41
CA ILE A 237 9.57 -6.48 -10.47
C ILE A 237 8.95 -5.09 -10.48
N GLY A 238 8.71 -4.53 -11.68
CA GLY A 238 8.05 -3.24 -11.84
C GLY A 238 6.63 -3.21 -11.26
N LEU A 239 5.86 -4.27 -11.47
CA LEU A 239 4.50 -4.41 -10.96
C LEU A 239 4.46 -4.53 -9.42
N VAL A 240 5.41 -5.24 -8.80
CA VAL A 240 5.57 -5.25 -7.34
C VAL A 240 5.80 -3.82 -6.83
N LEU A 241 6.69 -3.07 -7.48
CA LEU A 241 6.92 -1.68 -7.08
C LEU A 241 5.72 -0.77 -7.29
N ALA A 242 4.99 -0.94 -8.39
CA ALA A 242 3.76 -0.18 -8.63
C ALA A 242 2.70 -0.48 -7.55
N THR A 243 2.60 -1.74 -7.13
CA THR A 243 1.64 -2.20 -6.11
C THR A 243 1.98 -1.67 -4.72
N TYR A 244 3.23 -1.81 -4.28
CA TYR A 244 3.68 -1.44 -2.93
C TYR A 244 4.22 0.00 -2.84
N GLY A 245 4.37 0.70 -3.96
CA GLY A 245 4.92 2.05 -4.03
C GLY A 245 4.04 3.08 -3.31
N THR A 246 2.73 2.86 -3.26
CA THR A 246 1.78 3.63 -2.46
C THR A 246 2.14 3.60 -0.98
N LEU A 247 2.26 2.39 -0.42
CA LEU A 247 2.60 2.17 0.98
C LEU A 247 4.04 2.61 1.28
N MET A 248 4.94 2.51 0.29
CA MET A 248 6.32 2.95 0.42
C MET A 248 6.46 4.44 0.71
N LEU A 249 5.61 5.26 0.10
CA LEU A 249 5.58 6.69 0.37
C LEU A 249 5.11 7.01 1.78
N ASN A 250 4.07 6.33 2.25
CA ASN A 250 3.43 6.68 3.52
C ASN A 250 3.81 5.76 4.68
N PHE A 251 4.82 4.90 4.53
CA PHE A 251 5.28 4.01 5.59
C PHE A 251 5.71 4.75 6.89
N CYS A 252 6.03 6.04 6.79
CA CYS A 252 6.28 6.91 7.94
C CYS A 252 5.07 7.07 8.88
N ASP A 253 3.84 6.88 8.40
CA ASP A 253 2.62 6.87 9.23
C ASP A 253 2.67 5.78 10.30
N PHE A 254 3.32 4.66 10.00
CA PHE A 254 3.51 3.52 10.90
C PHE A 254 4.84 3.60 11.64
N SER A 255 5.93 3.86 10.91
CA SER A 255 7.28 3.81 11.49
C SER A 255 7.52 4.87 12.58
N ARG A 256 6.75 5.96 12.57
CA ARG A 256 6.77 6.99 13.64
C ARG A 256 6.43 6.45 15.02
N PHE A 257 5.68 5.35 15.09
CA PHE A 257 5.31 4.69 16.35
C PHE A 257 6.35 3.67 16.81
N ALA A 258 7.41 3.42 16.04
CA ALA A 258 8.48 2.52 16.44
C ALA A 258 9.45 3.19 17.44
N PRO A 259 9.91 2.48 18.48
CA PRO A 259 10.82 3.03 19.48
C PRO A 259 12.16 3.44 18.86
N ASP A 260 12.67 2.66 17.92
CA ASP A 260 13.98 2.83 17.32
C ASP A 260 14.02 2.32 15.86
N TYR A 261 15.00 2.77 15.08
CA TYR A 261 15.13 2.38 13.68
C TYR A 261 15.57 0.91 13.47
N LYS A 262 16.24 0.28 14.45
CA LYS A 262 16.59 -1.15 14.35
C LYS A 262 15.33 -2.00 14.43
N SER A 263 14.34 -1.60 15.24
CA SER A 263 13.01 -2.22 15.26
C SER A 263 12.31 -2.13 13.91
N VAL A 264 12.34 -0.95 13.27
CA VAL A 264 11.82 -0.76 11.89
C VAL A 264 12.51 -1.67 10.89
N LYS A 265 13.84 -1.66 10.86
CA LYS A 265 14.62 -2.46 9.91
C LYS A 265 14.37 -3.96 10.06
N ARG A 266 14.31 -4.46 11.30
CA ARG A 266 14.04 -5.87 11.58
C ARG A 266 12.61 -6.26 11.22
N GLY A 267 11.61 -5.45 11.59
CA GLY A 267 10.21 -5.70 11.23
C GLY A 267 10.03 -5.77 9.71
N ASN A 268 10.61 -4.81 9.00
CA ASN A 268 10.59 -4.79 7.53
C ASN A 268 11.33 -5.98 6.92
N PHE A 269 12.45 -6.42 7.48
CA PHE A 269 13.23 -7.53 6.93
C PHE A 269 12.46 -8.86 7.00
N TRP A 270 11.86 -9.14 8.16
CA TRP A 270 11.05 -10.35 8.34
C TRP A 270 9.72 -10.27 7.59
N GLY A 271 9.13 -9.07 7.50
CA GLY A 271 7.83 -8.87 6.86
C GLY A 271 7.86 -8.86 5.33
N LEU A 272 8.86 -8.20 4.74
CA LEU A 272 8.91 -7.97 3.30
C LEU A 272 9.74 -9.05 2.57
N PRO A 273 11.09 -9.11 2.65
CA PRO A 273 11.83 -10.16 1.94
C PRO A 273 11.52 -11.58 2.40
N VAL A 274 11.33 -11.83 3.70
CA VAL A 274 11.18 -13.21 4.19
C VAL A 274 9.73 -13.69 4.07
N ASN A 275 8.80 -13.00 4.74
CA ASN A 275 7.41 -13.43 4.77
C ASN A 275 6.73 -13.32 3.39
N SER A 276 6.95 -12.23 2.64
CA SER A 276 6.33 -12.12 1.32
C SER A 276 6.81 -13.19 0.35
N THR A 277 8.09 -13.51 0.38
CA THR A 277 8.64 -14.58 -0.44
C THR A 277 8.11 -15.95 -0.03
N ALA A 278 7.97 -16.22 1.28
CA ALA A 278 7.33 -17.44 1.75
C ALA A 278 5.87 -17.55 1.25
N PHE A 279 5.12 -16.45 1.33
CA PHE A 279 3.74 -16.40 0.85
C PHE A 279 3.63 -16.65 -0.66
N VAL A 280 4.52 -16.06 -1.46
CA VAL A 280 4.60 -16.30 -2.90
C VAL A 280 4.86 -17.76 -3.22
N ILE A 281 5.82 -18.41 -2.53
CA ILE A 281 6.11 -19.83 -2.72
C ILE A 281 4.84 -20.65 -2.52
N VAL A 282 4.18 -20.44 -1.39
CA VAL A 282 2.95 -21.19 -1.06
C VAL A 282 1.85 -20.91 -2.08
N SER A 283 1.65 -19.65 -2.48
CA SER A 283 0.63 -19.27 -3.45
C SER A 283 0.83 -19.89 -4.83
N VAL A 284 2.07 -19.90 -5.32
CA VAL A 284 2.39 -20.49 -6.63
C VAL A 284 2.32 -22.02 -6.59
N ILE A 285 2.77 -22.65 -5.50
CA ILE A 285 2.61 -24.10 -5.30
C ILE A 285 1.13 -24.50 -5.32
N VAL A 286 0.30 -23.78 -4.56
CA VAL A 286 -1.14 -24.01 -4.52
C VAL A 286 -1.76 -23.83 -5.92
N THR A 287 -1.38 -22.78 -6.65
CA THR A 287 -1.90 -22.50 -8.00
C THR A 287 -1.48 -23.58 -9.01
N ALA A 288 -0.19 -23.92 -9.03
CA ALA A 288 0.34 -24.93 -9.95
C ALA A 288 -0.27 -26.31 -9.67
N GLY A 289 -0.33 -26.72 -8.40
CA GLY A 289 -0.96 -27.98 -8.01
C GLY A 289 -2.47 -27.99 -8.29
N ALA A 290 -3.17 -26.88 -8.09
CA ALA A 290 -4.59 -26.79 -8.46
C ALA A 290 -4.81 -26.99 -9.96
N PHE A 291 -3.93 -26.41 -10.79
CA PHE A 291 -3.97 -26.63 -12.24
C PHE A 291 -3.70 -28.09 -12.60
N GLU A 292 -2.74 -28.74 -11.95
CA GLU A 292 -2.39 -30.15 -12.18
C GLU A 292 -3.53 -31.10 -11.77
N VAL A 293 -4.23 -30.79 -10.67
CA VAL A 293 -5.34 -31.61 -10.15
C VAL A 293 -6.64 -31.39 -10.92
N PHE A 294 -6.99 -30.13 -11.23
CA PHE A 294 -8.32 -29.78 -11.75
C PHE A 294 -8.32 -29.43 -13.24
N GLY A 295 -7.15 -29.19 -13.85
CA GLY A 295 -7.03 -28.73 -15.25
C GLY A 295 -7.60 -27.33 -15.50
N LYS A 296 -7.87 -26.55 -14.45
CA LYS A 296 -8.48 -25.22 -14.52
C LYS A 296 -7.55 -24.15 -13.95
N GLU A 297 -7.58 -22.97 -14.55
CA GLU A 297 -6.82 -21.80 -14.09
C GLU A 297 -7.52 -21.09 -12.93
N ILE A 298 -7.40 -21.67 -11.73
CA ILE A 298 -7.99 -21.09 -10.52
C ILE A 298 -7.01 -20.07 -9.93
N THR A 299 -7.25 -18.79 -10.20
CA THR A 299 -6.42 -17.66 -9.71
C THR A 299 -6.89 -17.07 -8.39
N ASP A 300 -8.05 -17.51 -7.89
CA ASP A 300 -8.63 -17.06 -6.64
C ASP A 300 -8.71 -18.24 -5.64
N PRO A 301 -8.05 -18.15 -4.47
CA PRO A 301 -8.02 -19.20 -3.48
C PRO A 301 -9.40 -19.47 -2.85
N ALA A 302 -10.33 -18.51 -2.84
CA ALA A 302 -11.69 -18.75 -2.36
C ALA A 302 -12.44 -19.73 -3.27
N TYR A 303 -12.26 -19.61 -4.60
CA TYR A 303 -12.79 -20.60 -5.54
C TYR A 303 -12.09 -21.96 -5.41
N LEU A 304 -10.79 -21.97 -5.10
CA LEU A 304 -10.07 -23.23 -4.86
C LEU A 304 -10.58 -23.95 -3.61
N VAL A 305 -10.88 -23.22 -2.52
CA VAL A 305 -11.51 -23.80 -1.33
C VAL A 305 -12.89 -24.39 -1.68
N ALA A 306 -13.61 -23.81 -2.65
CA ALA A 306 -14.89 -24.37 -3.08
C ALA A 306 -14.77 -25.74 -3.77
N GLU A 307 -13.66 -26.03 -4.46
CA GLU A 307 -13.37 -27.34 -5.07
C GLU A 307 -13.14 -28.44 -4.01
N ILE A 308 -13.00 -28.11 -2.71
CA ILE A 308 -12.94 -29.10 -1.62
C ILE A 308 -14.28 -29.84 -1.45
N GLY A 309 -15.40 -29.22 -1.85
CA GLY A 309 -16.73 -29.83 -1.78
C GLY A 309 -17.30 -29.97 -0.35
N ASN A 310 -16.70 -29.31 0.64
CA ASN A 310 -17.18 -29.29 2.02
C ASN A 310 -17.63 -27.87 2.42
N THR A 311 -18.94 -27.71 2.67
CA THR A 311 -19.54 -26.40 2.99
C THR A 311 -18.93 -25.76 4.23
N TRP A 312 -18.58 -26.53 5.27
CA TRP A 312 -17.96 -25.97 6.48
C TRP A 312 -16.56 -25.43 6.21
N VAL A 313 -15.76 -26.14 5.42
CA VAL A 313 -14.41 -25.71 5.03
C VAL A 313 -14.49 -24.48 4.15
N LEU A 314 -15.44 -24.44 3.21
CA LEU A 314 -15.71 -23.27 2.37
C LEU A 314 -16.07 -22.06 3.23
N VAL A 315 -17.01 -22.21 4.17
CA VAL A 315 -17.43 -21.10 5.03
C VAL A 315 -16.27 -20.58 5.88
N LEU A 316 -15.50 -21.48 6.50
CA LEU A 316 -14.36 -21.09 7.32
C LEU A 316 -13.24 -20.42 6.50
N GLY A 317 -12.93 -20.97 5.32
CA GLY A 317 -11.91 -20.43 4.42
C GLY A 317 -12.28 -19.05 3.89
N ALA A 318 -13.49 -18.92 3.34
CA ALA A 318 -13.99 -17.65 2.81
C ALA A 318 -14.09 -16.56 3.88
N LEU A 319 -14.57 -16.89 5.09
CA LEU A 319 -14.59 -15.95 6.21
C LEU A 319 -13.17 -15.50 6.60
N THR A 320 -12.21 -16.43 6.62
CA THR A 320 -10.81 -16.11 6.93
C THR A 320 -10.20 -15.18 5.87
N PHE A 321 -10.44 -15.45 4.59
CA PHE A 321 -9.98 -14.59 3.49
C PHE A 321 -10.64 -13.20 3.51
N ALA A 322 -11.92 -13.12 3.86
CA ALA A 322 -12.62 -11.85 4.02
C ALA A 322 -12.02 -11.04 5.19
N ILE A 323 -11.77 -11.68 6.34
CA ILE A 323 -11.13 -11.05 7.50
C ILE A 323 -9.72 -10.58 7.18
N ALA A 324 -8.91 -11.41 6.51
CA ALA A 324 -7.56 -11.04 6.10
C ALA A 324 -7.56 -9.86 5.11
N THR A 325 -8.44 -9.89 4.10
CA THR A 325 -8.59 -8.79 3.13
C THR A 325 -9.01 -7.49 3.82
N MET A 326 -9.91 -7.54 4.80
CA MET A 326 -10.23 -6.36 5.63
C MET A 326 -9.01 -5.86 6.41
N GLY A 327 -8.20 -6.75 6.97
CA GLY A 327 -6.98 -6.39 7.72
C GLY A 327 -6.00 -5.59 6.86
N VAL A 328 -5.70 -6.10 5.67
CA VAL A 328 -4.88 -5.42 4.64
C VAL A 328 -5.45 -4.05 4.32
N ASN A 329 -6.76 -4.00 4.07
CA ASN A 329 -7.40 -2.83 3.54
C ASN A 329 -7.37 -1.66 4.53
N ILE A 330 -7.60 -1.95 5.81
CA ILE A 330 -7.51 -0.96 6.87
C ILE A 330 -6.07 -0.41 6.97
N VAL A 331 -5.04 -1.26 6.91
CA VAL A 331 -3.65 -0.80 7.00
C VAL A 331 -3.25 0.01 5.76
N ALA A 332 -3.33 -0.59 4.57
CA ALA A 332 -2.73 -0.05 3.36
C ALA A 332 -3.49 1.15 2.77
N ASN A 333 -4.82 1.10 2.84
CA ASN A 333 -5.69 1.97 2.04
C ASN A 333 -6.51 2.93 2.89
N PHE A 334 -6.60 2.69 4.20
CA PHE A 334 -7.40 3.52 5.07
C PHE A 334 -6.59 4.51 5.91
N VAL A 335 -5.48 4.04 6.49
CA VAL A 335 -4.67 4.87 7.41
C VAL A 335 -4.09 6.10 6.69
N SER A 336 -3.59 5.93 5.46
CA SER A 336 -3.01 7.04 4.68
C SER A 336 -4.00 8.19 4.46
N PRO A 337 -5.18 7.98 3.82
CA PRO A 337 -6.07 9.08 3.48
C PRO A 337 -6.64 9.75 4.74
N ALA A 338 -6.73 9.03 5.86
CA ALA A 338 -7.13 9.62 7.14
C ALA A 338 -6.13 10.69 7.62
N TYR A 339 -4.81 10.44 7.53
CA TYR A 339 -3.79 11.46 7.84
C TYR A 339 -3.67 12.52 6.75
N ASP A 340 -3.75 12.11 5.48
CA ASP A 340 -3.61 13.02 4.35
C ASP A 340 -4.73 14.06 4.33
N LEU A 341 -5.98 13.65 4.55
CA LEU A 341 -7.13 14.57 4.67
C LEU A 341 -7.05 15.41 5.94
N ALA A 342 -6.57 14.84 7.06
CA ALA A 342 -6.34 15.61 8.28
C ALA A 342 -5.32 16.74 8.06
N ASN A 343 -4.33 16.56 7.19
CA ASN A 343 -3.37 17.61 6.84
C ASN A 343 -3.97 18.75 6.03
N VAL A 344 -5.02 18.50 5.24
CA VAL A 344 -5.67 19.55 4.41
C VAL A 344 -6.31 20.61 5.30
N TRP A 345 -6.95 20.19 6.39
CA TRP A 345 -7.56 21.11 7.35
C TRP A 345 -7.45 20.60 8.80
N PRO A 346 -6.28 20.73 9.44
CA PRO A 346 -6.00 20.13 10.75
C PRO A 346 -6.97 20.54 11.86
N GLN A 347 -7.52 21.75 11.79
CA GLN A 347 -8.47 22.29 12.75
C GLN A 347 -9.86 21.65 12.70
N LYS A 348 -10.22 21.00 11.58
CA LYS A 348 -11.57 20.46 11.34
C LYS A 348 -11.59 18.98 11.03
N ILE A 349 -10.52 18.46 10.43
CA ILE A 349 -10.42 17.07 10.02
C ILE A 349 -9.40 16.38 10.95
N THR A 350 -9.94 15.58 11.88
CA THR A 350 -9.16 14.64 12.68
C THR A 350 -8.98 13.33 11.90
N PHE A 351 -8.10 12.44 12.37
CA PHE A 351 -7.92 11.09 11.79
C PHE A 351 -9.26 10.35 11.63
N LYS A 352 -10.14 10.44 12.64
CA LYS A 352 -11.46 9.80 12.59
C LYS A 352 -12.36 10.40 11.51
N ILE A 353 -12.39 11.74 11.41
CA ILE A 353 -13.20 12.45 10.43
C ILE A 353 -12.67 12.20 9.01
N GLY A 354 -11.36 12.33 8.81
CA GLY A 354 -10.68 12.04 7.55
C GLY A 354 -10.96 10.61 7.10
N GLY A 355 -10.83 9.65 8.01
CA GLY A 355 -11.19 8.28 7.75
C GLY A 355 -12.65 8.09 7.34
N MET A 356 -13.61 8.72 8.02
CA MET A 356 -15.03 8.61 7.63
C MET A 356 -15.30 9.24 6.26
N ILE A 357 -14.65 10.36 5.93
CA ILE A 357 -14.71 10.95 4.59
C ILE A 357 -14.20 9.95 3.55
N SER A 358 -13.05 9.30 3.81
CA SER A 358 -12.50 8.25 2.94
C SER A 358 -13.46 7.08 2.75
N THR A 359 -14.10 6.65 3.84
CA THR A 359 -15.05 5.53 3.83
C THR A 359 -16.25 5.83 2.94
N VAL A 360 -16.84 7.02 3.08
CA VAL A 360 -17.97 7.46 2.26
C VAL A 360 -17.56 7.70 0.81
N ALA A 361 -16.40 8.33 0.58
CA ALA A 361 -15.90 8.56 -0.77
C ALA A 361 -15.67 7.25 -1.53
N ALA A 362 -15.13 6.21 -0.87
CA ALA A 362 -14.92 4.90 -1.49
C ALA A 362 -16.22 4.19 -1.90
N LEU A 363 -17.32 4.41 -1.17
CA LEU A 363 -18.64 3.93 -1.55
C LEU A 363 -19.13 4.62 -2.83
N LEU A 364 -18.94 5.94 -2.92
CA LEU A 364 -19.37 6.75 -4.07
C LEU A 364 -18.60 6.45 -5.36
N VAL A 365 -17.37 5.94 -5.26
CA VAL A 365 -16.57 5.52 -6.42
C VAL A 365 -17.19 4.30 -7.12
N THR A 366 -18.10 3.56 -6.48
CA THR A 366 -18.68 2.30 -7.02
C THR A 366 -17.58 1.32 -7.48
N PRO A 367 -16.76 0.80 -6.54
CA PRO A 367 -15.51 0.10 -6.87
C PRO A 367 -15.67 -1.14 -7.76
N TRP A 368 -16.84 -1.78 -7.76
CA TRP A 368 -17.16 -2.87 -8.69
C TRP A 368 -17.19 -2.42 -10.15
N ASN A 369 -17.66 -1.20 -10.43
CA ASN A 369 -17.64 -0.63 -11.79
C ASN A 369 -16.21 -0.28 -12.24
N LEU A 370 -15.35 0.08 -11.29
CA LEU A 370 -13.93 0.33 -11.52
C LEU A 370 -13.19 -0.97 -11.83
N PHE A 371 -13.40 -2.01 -11.01
CA PHE A 371 -12.68 -3.27 -11.09
C PHE A 371 -13.15 -4.18 -12.23
N SER A 372 -14.44 -4.14 -12.59
CA SER A 372 -15.00 -4.95 -13.68
C SER A 372 -14.58 -4.50 -15.09
N ASN A 373 -13.91 -3.34 -15.21
CA ASN A 373 -13.46 -2.82 -16.50
C ASN A 373 -11.91 -2.88 -16.61
N PRO A 374 -11.34 -3.84 -17.38
CA PRO A 374 -9.89 -4.00 -17.52
C PRO A 374 -9.18 -2.73 -18.02
N THR A 375 -9.83 -1.97 -18.90
CA THR A 375 -9.29 -0.70 -19.41
C THR A 375 -9.14 0.30 -18.28
N VAL A 376 -10.18 0.46 -17.45
CA VAL A 376 -10.16 1.41 -16.34
C VAL A 376 -9.14 0.98 -15.27
N VAL A 377 -9.03 -0.32 -14.98
CA VAL A 377 -8.00 -0.86 -14.09
C VAL A 377 -6.60 -0.53 -14.61
N ASN A 378 -6.32 -0.73 -15.90
CA ASN A 378 -5.03 -0.42 -16.50
C ASN A 378 -4.69 1.08 -16.41
N TYR A 379 -5.64 1.97 -16.72
CA TYR A 379 -5.43 3.41 -16.57
C TYR A 379 -5.22 3.82 -15.10
N PHE A 380 -5.98 3.22 -14.19
CA PHE A 380 -5.84 3.46 -12.76
C PHE A 380 -4.45 3.06 -12.26
N LEU A 381 -4.04 1.79 -12.47
CA LEU A 381 -2.75 1.25 -12.06
C LEU A 381 -1.57 1.99 -12.72
N GLY A 382 -1.66 2.28 -14.01
CA GLY A 382 -0.66 3.08 -14.71
C GLY A 382 -0.53 4.49 -14.15
N GLY A 383 -1.66 5.10 -13.75
CA GLY A 383 -1.69 6.39 -13.08
C GLY A 383 -0.95 6.36 -11.73
N LEU A 384 -1.09 5.28 -10.95
CA LEU A 384 -0.37 5.12 -9.67
C LEU A 384 1.14 5.25 -9.86
N GLY A 385 1.68 4.47 -10.81
CA GLY A 385 3.10 4.47 -11.14
C GLY A 385 3.61 5.86 -11.54
N ALA A 386 2.82 6.53 -12.37
CA ALA A 386 3.15 7.82 -12.95
C ALA A 386 3.31 8.95 -11.94
N PHE A 387 2.52 8.99 -10.87
CA PHE A 387 2.58 10.07 -9.88
C PHE A 387 3.41 9.71 -8.64
N LEU A 388 3.34 8.48 -8.16
CA LEU A 388 3.97 8.09 -6.89
C LEU A 388 5.50 8.00 -7.01
N GLY A 389 6.01 7.50 -8.13
CA GLY A 389 7.45 7.43 -8.37
C GLY A 389 8.14 8.80 -8.29
N PRO A 390 7.67 9.79 -9.09
CA PRO A 390 8.18 11.15 -9.02
C PRO A 390 8.13 11.79 -7.63
N LEU A 391 7.04 11.60 -6.88
CA LEU A 391 6.93 12.08 -5.49
C LEU A 391 8.02 11.47 -4.61
N PHE A 392 8.22 10.16 -4.71
CA PHE A 392 9.23 9.45 -3.94
C PHE A 392 10.64 9.97 -4.28
N GLY A 393 10.94 10.15 -5.56
CA GLY A 393 12.22 10.70 -6.03
C GLY A 393 12.53 12.07 -5.41
N VAL A 394 11.59 13.01 -5.46
CA VAL A 394 11.75 14.35 -4.87
C VAL A 394 12.00 14.25 -3.36
N ILE A 395 11.15 13.53 -2.63
CA ILE A 395 11.24 13.45 -1.15
C ILE A 395 12.56 12.79 -0.72
N MET A 396 12.98 11.72 -1.38
CA MET A 396 14.21 11.01 -1.04
C MET A 396 15.45 11.87 -1.28
N VAL A 397 15.55 12.52 -2.45
CA VAL A 397 16.70 13.39 -2.76
C VAL A 397 16.73 14.60 -1.84
N ASP A 398 15.58 15.22 -1.59
CA ASP A 398 15.49 16.35 -0.67
C ASP A 398 15.99 16.00 0.73
N TYR A 399 15.51 14.90 1.30
CA TYR A 399 15.85 14.51 2.65
C TYR A 399 17.30 14.02 2.76
N TYR A 400 17.72 13.05 1.94
CA TYR A 400 19.02 12.38 2.09
C TYR A 400 20.18 13.14 1.46
N TRP A 401 19.95 13.81 0.33
CA TRP A 401 21.02 14.43 -0.44
C TRP A 401 21.08 15.95 -0.23
N VAL A 402 19.97 16.68 -0.31
CA VAL A 402 19.95 18.14 -0.11
C VAL A 402 20.13 18.47 1.38
N LYS A 403 19.22 17.96 2.22
CA LYS A 403 19.18 18.30 3.65
C LYS A 403 20.02 17.38 4.54
N ARG A 404 20.58 16.28 4.00
CA ARG A 404 21.45 15.32 4.71
C ARG A 404 20.82 14.79 6.00
N GLY A 405 19.51 14.64 6.01
CA GLY A 405 18.71 14.22 7.17
C GLY A 405 18.64 15.23 8.31
N ARG A 406 19.07 16.49 8.11
CA ARG A 406 18.93 17.59 9.07
C ARG A 406 17.57 18.26 8.85
N VAL A 407 16.64 18.02 9.76
CA VAL A 407 15.28 18.57 9.72
C VAL A 407 14.96 19.20 11.06
N ASN A 408 14.41 20.41 11.04
CA ASN A 408 13.85 21.04 12.23
C ASN A 408 12.36 20.68 12.29
N VAL A 409 11.96 19.85 13.25
CA VAL A 409 10.57 19.39 13.37
C VAL A 409 9.64 20.54 13.73
N ASP A 410 10.09 21.50 14.53
CA ASP A 410 9.27 22.61 15.01
C ASP A 410 8.84 23.49 13.84
N GLU A 411 9.79 23.84 12.97
CA GLU A 411 9.53 24.64 11.77
C GLU A 411 8.63 23.95 10.73
N LEU A 412 8.37 22.63 10.82
CA LEU A 412 7.36 21.96 9.98
C LEU A 412 5.92 22.38 10.36
N PHE A 413 5.76 23.04 11.50
CA PHE A 413 4.49 23.57 11.99
C PHE A 413 4.52 25.10 12.12
N ASP A 414 5.49 25.77 11.50
CA ASP A 414 5.58 27.23 11.47
C ASP A 414 5.11 27.78 10.12
N ALA A 415 4.06 28.60 10.13
CA ALA A 415 3.53 29.24 8.93
C ALA A 415 4.02 30.69 8.74
N SER A 416 4.97 31.14 9.57
CA SER A 416 5.51 32.49 9.51
C SER A 416 6.23 32.75 8.18
N PRO A 417 6.05 33.93 7.57
CA PRO A 417 6.83 34.32 6.40
C PRO A 417 8.33 34.30 6.74
N GLY A 418 9.10 33.47 6.03
CA GLY A 418 10.54 33.30 6.26
C GLY A 418 10.95 32.05 7.03
N ALA A 419 10.00 31.30 7.61
CA ALA A 419 10.29 29.99 8.20
C ALA A 419 10.88 29.03 7.15
N ARG A 420 11.76 28.10 7.56
CA ARG A 420 12.56 27.26 6.65
C ARG A 420 11.74 26.47 5.64
N TYR A 421 10.57 25.99 6.03
CA TYR A 421 9.68 25.19 5.17
C TYR A 421 8.51 26.00 4.60
N HIS A 422 8.49 27.33 4.82
CA HIS A 422 7.51 28.22 4.20
C HIS A 422 7.84 28.47 2.73
N TYR A 423 9.11 28.41 2.31
CA TYR A 423 9.51 28.64 0.92
C TYR A 423 8.84 29.90 0.30
N ARG A 424 8.32 29.80 -0.93
CA ARG A 424 7.59 30.88 -1.61
C ARG A 424 6.10 30.70 -1.37
N ARG A 425 5.53 31.48 -0.44
CA ARG A 425 4.08 31.45 -0.09
C ARG A 425 3.58 30.06 0.35
N GLY A 426 4.43 29.28 1.00
CA GLY A 426 4.14 27.91 1.49
C GLY A 426 4.39 26.79 0.48
N PHE A 427 4.88 27.09 -0.72
CA PHE A 427 5.20 26.11 -1.75
C PHE A 427 6.69 26.18 -2.10
N ASN A 428 7.33 25.02 -2.26
CA ASN A 428 8.66 24.91 -2.85
C ASN A 428 8.55 24.80 -4.38
N PRO A 429 8.87 25.85 -5.15
CA PRO A 429 8.78 25.77 -6.61
C PRO A 429 9.68 24.69 -7.16
N LYS A 430 10.90 24.48 -6.61
CA LYS A 430 11.86 23.50 -7.13
C LYS A 430 11.30 22.07 -7.06
N ALA A 431 10.55 21.75 -6.01
CA ALA A 431 9.87 20.47 -5.88
C ALA A 431 8.82 20.29 -6.98
N LEU A 432 8.06 21.33 -7.28
CA LEU A 432 7.04 21.31 -8.35
C LEU A 432 7.66 21.22 -9.75
N TRP A 433 8.73 22.00 -10.02
CA TRP A 433 9.47 21.98 -11.28
C TRP A 433 10.18 20.64 -11.54
N ALA A 434 10.50 19.87 -10.50
CA ALA A 434 10.99 18.51 -10.64
C ALA A 434 9.86 17.49 -10.79
N PHE A 435 8.81 17.62 -9.97
CA PHE A 435 7.70 16.67 -9.92
C PHE A 435 6.83 16.70 -11.18
N LEU A 436 6.32 17.86 -11.60
CA LEU A 436 5.33 17.95 -12.67
C LEU A 436 5.83 17.42 -14.02
N PRO A 437 7.05 17.79 -14.51
CA PRO A 437 7.56 17.23 -15.75
C PRO A 437 7.83 15.72 -15.66
N ALA A 438 8.37 15.26 -14.52
CA ALA A 438 8.65 13.85 -14.32
C ALA A 438 7.37 13.00 -14.27
N ALA A 439 6.33 13.49 -13.60
CA ALA A 439 5.01 12.86 -13.60
C ALA A 439 4.36 12.88 -14.99
N GLY A 440 4.50 13.96 -15.75
CA GLY A 440 4.03 14.04 -17.13
C GLY A 440 4.67 12.97 -18.03
N VAL A 441 6.00 12.83 -17.98
CA VAL A 441 6.71 11.79 -18.72
C VAL A 441 6.30 10.39 -18.27
N ALA A 442 6.26 10.15 -16.95
CA ALA A 442 5.89 8.85 -16.42
C ALA A 442 4.44 8.47 -16.78
N ALA A 443 3.51 9.44 -16.80
CA ALA A 443 2.13 9.23 -17.22
C ALA A 443 2.02 8.86 -18.70
N VAL A 444 2.78 9.53 -19.57
CA VAL A 444 2.81 9.17 -21.00
C VAL A 444 3.32 7.74 -21.18
N LEU A 445 4.40 7.36 -20.49
CA LEU A 445 4.95 6.01 -20.57
C LEU A 445 4.01 4.95 -20.00
N ALA A 446 3.25 5.28 -18.96
CA ALA A 446 2.32 4.33 -18.32
C ALA A 446 1.00 4.16 -19.07
N LEU A 447 0.47 5.23 -19.70
CA LEU A 447 -0.92 5.28 -20.14
C LEU A 447 -1.10 5.28 -21.66
N VAL A 448 -0.07 5.65 -22.43
CA VAL A 448 -0.16 5.66 -23.90
C VAL A 448 0.20 4.28 -24.43
N LYS A 449 -0.72 3.67 -25.17
CA LYS A 449 -0.61 2.29 -25.69
C LYS A 449 0.70 2.02 -26.45
N THR A 450 1.24 3.01 -27.16
CA THR A 450 2.53 2.91 -27.87
C THR A 450 3.70 2.54 -26.94
N PHE A 451 3.62 2.87 -25.65
CA PHE A 451 4.63 2.59 -24.64
C PHE A 451 4.27 1.40 -23.73
N SER A 452 3.34 0.52 -24.14
CA SER A 452 2.90 -0.64 -23.33
C SER A 452 4.06 -1.48 -22.80
N ASP A 453 5.13 -1.62 -23.60
CA ASP A 453 6.30 -2.42 -23.24
C ASP A 453 7.14 -1.76 -22.12
N VAL A 454 7.03 -0.44 -21.98
CA VAL A 454 7.77 0.36 -20.99
C VAL A 454 6.90 0.72 -19.78
N ALA A 455 5.57 0.59 -19.90
CA ALA A 455 4.60 0.95 -18.87
C ALA A 455 4.90 0.35 -17.47
N PRO A 456 5.33 -0.93 -17.32
CA PRO A 456 5.70 -1.49 -16.03
C PRO A 456 6.88 -0.78 -15.34
N TYR A 457 7.70 -0.05 -16.09
CA TYR A 457 8.87 0.67 -15.58
C TYR A 457 8.63 2.16 -15.36
N SER A 458 7.44 2.67 -15.67
CA SER A 458 7.07 4.09 -15.54
C SER A 458 7.36 4.65 -14.14
N TRP A 459 7.13 3.86 -13.08
CA TRP A 459 7.45 4.24 -11.71
C TRP A 459 8.95 4.52 -11.50
N PHE A 460 9.82 3.64 -12.00
CA PHE A 460 11.28 3.79 -11.88
C PHE A 460 11.77 5.00 -12.67
N ILE A 461 11.28 5.15 -13.90
CA ILE A 461 11.66 6.24 -14.79
C ILE A 461 11.22 7.58 -14.18
N GLY A 462 9.97 7.66 -13.70
CA GLY A 462 9.45 8.85 -13.02
C GLY A 462 10.25 9.19 -11.76
N THR A 463 10.58 8.19 -10.94
CA THR A 463 11.41 8.37 -9.74
C THR A 463 12.79 8.93 -10.08
N ALA A 464 13.49 8.30 -11.02
CA ALA A 464 14.84 8.70 -11.41
C ALA A 464 14.87 10.09 -12.04
N LEU A 465 13.89 10.40 -12.90
CA LEU A 465 13.76 11.71 -13.53
C LEU A 465 13.48 12.81 -12.51
N ALA A 466 12.52 12.62 -11.61
CA ALA A 466 12.21 13.60 -10.58
C ALA A 466 13.38 13.80 -9.60
N ALA A 467 14.04 12.71 -9.21
CA ALA A 467 15.24 12.75 -8.38
C ALA A 467 16.38 13.54 -9.04
N GLY A 468 16.65 13.28 -10.33
CA GLY A 468 17.69 13.96 -11.10
C GLY A 468 17.39 15.45 -11.30
N LEU A 469 16.17 15.80 -11.69
CA LEU A 469 15.73 17.18 -11.85
C LEU A 469 15.82 17.95 -10.52
N TYR A 470 15.32 17.36 -9.43
CA TYR A 470 15.36 18.01 -8.13
C TYR A 470 16.80 18.19 -7.62
N ALA A 471 17.64 17.18 -7.80
CA ALA A 471 19.05 17.27 -7.46
C ALA A 471 19.73 18.42 -8.22
N ALA A 472 19.49 18.54 -9.53
CA ALA A 472 20.04 19.62 -10.34
C ALA A 472 19.58 21.01 -9.87
N LEU A 473 18.28 21.19 -9.60
CA LEU A 473 17.71 22.46 -9.13
C LEU A 473 18.21 22.88 -7.73
N CYS A 474 18.57 21.90 -6.89
CA CYS A 474 18.99 22.13 -5.50
C CYS A 474 20.52 22.09 -5.30
N ARG A 475 21.32 21.90 -6.37
CA ARG A 475 22.80 21.95 -6.29
C ARG A 475 23.33 23.17 -5.55
N PRO A 476 22.85 24.41 -5.79
CA PRO A 476 23.36 25.60 -5.10
C PRO A 476 23.07 25.58 -3.59
N GLU A 477 21.88 25.14 -3.19
CA GLU A 477 21.47 25.08 -1.77
C GLU A 477 22.28 24.05 -0.99
N ARG A 478 22.69 22.97 -1.65
CA ARG A 478 23.57 21.97 -1.04
C ARG A 478 24.98 22.53 -0.80
N ALA A 479 25.49 23.33 -1.73
CA ALA A 479 26.83 23.91 -1.65
C ALA A 479 26.92 24.98 -0.54
N THR A 480 25.87 25.76 -0.32
CA THR A 480 25.82 26.76 0.75
C THR A 480 25.63 26.17 2.14
N ALA A 481 25.11 24.94 2.26
CA ALA A 481 24.97 24.24 3.54
C ALA A 481 26.26 23.53 4.02
N GLU A 482 27.35 23.61 3.25
CA GLU A 482 28.69 23.11 3.61
C GLU A 482 29.60 24.17 4.23
N VAL A 483 29.19 25.44 4.19
CA VAL A 483 29.79 26.56 4.92
C VAL A 483 28.96 26.83 6.16
#